data_AF-A0A8J2A189-F1
#
_entry.id   AF-A0A8J2A189-F1
#
_cell.length_a   1.000
_cell.length_b   1.000
_cell.length_c   1.000
_cell.angle_alpha   90.00
_cell.angle_beta   90.00
_cell.angle_gamma   90.00
#
_symmetry.space_group_name_H-M   'P 1'
#
loop_
_entity.id
_entity.type
_entity.pdbx_description
1 polymer ?
#
loop_
_entity_poly.entity_id
_entity_poly.type
_entity_poly.pdbx_seq_one_letter_code
_entity_poly.pdbx_strand_id
1 'polypeptide(L)'
;MGRGPGFDYVGCGYEAARGGAINSGFLLLFDYVQTQRPITAQRAGTFFAGCFLYQALQCPLEAYTRRRSCTHNFFAGGLLGGMGVYYQQIGVPFVSENLLYGRSRPFPWLRPWHAGFAVYGGIAMTFAALMGKPF
;
A
#
# COMPACT_ATOMS: atom_id res chain seq x y z
N MET A 1 27.93 -15.23 -25.43
CA MET A 1 26.62 -15.21 -24.74
C MET A 1 26.52 -13.92 -23.94
N GLY A 2 25.88 -12.88 -24.48
CA GLY A 2 25.68 -11.62 -23.77
C GLY A 2 24.63 -11.80 -22.69
N ARG A 3 24.99 -11.52 -21.42
CA ARG A 3 23.99 -11.31 -20.36
C ARG A 3 23.13 -10.12 -20.82
N GLY A 4 21.89 -10.37 -21.22
CA GLY A 4 20.89 -9.30 -21.31
C GLY A 4 20.82 -8.57 -19.97
N PRO A 5 20.41 -7.29 -19.92
CA PRO A 5 20.35 -6.53 -18.68
C PRO A 5 19.53 -7.32 -17.67
N GLY A 6 20.22 -7.93 -16.71
CA GLY A 6 19.61 -8.76 -15.69
C GLY A 6 18.72 -7.86 -14.86
N PHE A 7 17.45 -8.24 -14.71
CA PHE A 7 16.57 -7.53 -13.79
C PHE A 7 17.17 -7.66 -12.38
N ASP A 8 17.51 -6.55 -11.76
CA ASP A 8 18.17 -6.52 -10.47
C ASP A 8 17.14 -6.82 -9.36
N TYR A 9 16.95 -8.10 -9.07
CA TYR A 9 16.03 -8.58 -8.03
C TYR A 9 16.46 -8.14 -6.62
N VAL A 10 17.77 -8.06 -6.38
CA VAL A 10 18.31 -7.55 -5.11
C VAL A 10 18.00 -6.06 -4.98
N GLY A 11 18.13 -5.35 -6.10
CA GLY A 11 17.74 -3.97 -6.28
C GLY A 11 16.27 -3.70 -5.97
N CYS A 12 15.39 -4.49 -6.57
CA CYS A 12 13.96 -4.42 -6.32
C CYS A 12 13.62 -4.70 -4.85
N GLY A 13 14.25 -5.72 -4.26
CA GLY A 13 14.05 -6.10 -2.88
C GLY A 13 14.36 -4.96 -1.90
N TYR A 14 15.49 -4.27 -2.05
CA TYR A 14 15.82 -3.16 -1.14
C TYR A 14 14.87 -1.97 -1.30
N GLU A 15 14.47 -1.63 -2.54
CA GLU A 15 13.55 -0.50 -2.77
C GLU A 15 12.15 -0.80 -2.28
N ALA A 16 11.69 -2.02 -2.51
CA ALA A 16 10.38 -2.48 -2.07
C ALA A 16 10.36 -2.64 -0.54
N ALA A 17 11.46 -3.08 0.10
CA ALA A 17 11.58 -3.12 1.55
C ALA A 17 11.59 -1.72 2.16
N ARG A 18 12.34 -0.78 1.57
CA ARG A 18 12.39 0.63 2.02
C ARG A 18 11.04 1.31 1.81
N GLY A 19 10.44 1.17 0.63
CA GLY A 19 9.13 1.71 0.31
C GLY A 19 8.01 1.07 1.11
N GLY A 20 8.07 -0.24 1.33
CA GLY A 20 7.18 -0.98 2.21
C GLY A 20 7.30 -0.51 3.66
N ALA A 21 8.51 -0.32 4.18
CA ALA A 21 8.72 0.21 5.53
C ALA A 21 8.20 1.65 5.69
N ILE A 22 8.41 2.52 4.69
CA ILE A 22 7.90 3.90 4.70
C ILE A 22 6.37 3.91 4.61
N ASN A 23 5.79 3.21 3.63
CA ASN A 23 4.35 3.13 3.45
C ASN A 23 3.68 2.52 4.68
N SER A 24 4.11 1.33 5.11
CA SER A 24 3.54 0.69 6.28
C SER A 24 3.76 1.53 7.54
N GLY A 25 4.95 2.09 7.75
CA GLY A 25 5.27 2.96 8.88
C GLY A 25 4.33 4.17 8.96
N PHE A 26 4.08 4.81 7.82
CA PHE A 26 3.10 5.88 7.69
C PHE A 26 1.68 5.40 8.02
N LEU A 27 1.27 4.22 7.54
CA LEU A 27 -0.04 3.64 7.84
C LEU A 27 -0.22 3.32 9.33
N LEU A 28 0.80 2.80 9.99
CA LEU A 28 0.76 2.48 11.42
C LEU A 28 0.72 3.75 12.26
N LEU A 29 1.46 4.79 11.85
CA LEU A 29 1.37 6.12 12.47
C LEU A 29 -0.04 6.70 12.31
N PHE A 30 -0.63 6.62 11.11
CA PHE A 30 -1.99 7.10 10.88
C PHE A 30 -3.04 6.32 11.67
N ASP A 31 -2.97 4.98 11.69
CA ASP A 31 -3.87 4.15 12.51
C ASP A 31 -3.72 4.50 13.99
N TYR A 32 -2.51 4.71 14.49
CA TYR A 32 -2.27 5.13 15.86
C TYR A 32 -2.89 6.51 16.15
N VAL A 33 -2.68 7.49 15.27
CA VAL A 33 -3.22 8.85 15.43
C VAL A 33 -4.75 8.85 15.37
N GLN A 34 -5.35 8.04 14.49
CA GLN A 34 -6.80 8.01 14.30
C GLN A 34 -7.53 7.17 15.35
N THR A 35 -6.94 6.06 15.79
CA THR A 35 -7.61 5.12 16.69
C THR A 35 -7.17 5.24 18.15
N GLN A 36 -6.04 5.89 18.43
CA GLN A 36 -5.38 5.95 19.74
C GLN A 36 -5.19 4.58 20.41
N ARG A 37 -5.18 3.50 19.62
CA ARG A 37 -5.07 2.13 20.14
C ARG A 37 -3.60 1.78 20.38
N PRO A 38 -3.28 1.08 21.48
CA PRO A 38 -1.92 0.66 21.78
C PRO A 38 -1.37 -0.30 20.71
N ILE A 39 -0.06 -0.22 20.46
CA ILE A 39 0.65 -1.13 19.56
C ILE A 39 0.75 -2.50 20.25
N THR A 40 -0.08 -3.44 19.80
CA THR A 40 -0.03 -4.84 20.26
C THR A 40 0.84 -5.69 19.34
N ALA A 41 1.36 -6.81 19.84
CA ALA A 41 2.14 -7.75 19.03
C ALA A 41 1.37 -8.25 17.78
N GLN A 42 0.05 -8.42 17.91
CA GLN A 42 -0.82 -8.78 16.79
C GLN A 42 -0.83 -7.71 15.69
N ARG A 43 -0.92 -6.42 16.06
CA ARG A 43 -0.88 -5.30 15.12
C ARG A 43 0.48 -5.12 14.46
N ALA A 44 1.55 -5.32 15.21
CA ALA A 44 2.90 -5.38 14.65
C ALA A 44 3.02 -6.54 13.65
N GLY A 45 2.45 -7.71 13.95
CA GLY A 45 2.41 -8.84 13.03
C GLY A 45 1.69 -8.53 11.71
N THR A 46 0.50 -7.92 11.77
CA THR A 46 -0.26 -7.51 10.57
C THR A 46 0.50 -6.45 9.75
N PHE A 47 1.26 -5.58 10.43
CA PHE A 47 2.12 -4.61 9.77
C PHE A 47 3.24 -5.28 8.97
N PHE A 48 3.99 -6.20 9.59
CA PHE A 48 5.06 -6.91 8.89
C PHE A 48 4.53 -7.76 7.74
N ALA A 49 3.38 -8.41 7.93
CA ALA A 49 2.69 -9.12 6.86
C ALA A 49 2.33 -8.18 5.70
N GLY A 50 1.84 -6.98 5.99
CA GLY A 50 1.57 -5.93 5.00
C GLY A 50 2.83 -5.51 4.23
N CYS A 51 3.94 -5.24 4.91
CA CYS A 51 5.23 -4.95 4.26
C CYS A 51 5.67 -6.09 3.34
N PHE A 52 5.52 -7.33 3.80
CA PHE A 52 5.91 -8.51 3.02
C PHE A 52 5.04 -8.66 1.77
N LEU A 53 3.72 -8.56 1.89
CA LEU A 53 2.81 -8.62 0.76
C LEU A 53 3.06 -7.47 -0.23
N TYR A 54 3.40 -6.28 0.26
CA TYR A 54 3.70 -5.14 -0.61
C TYR A 54 4.88 -5.46 -1.53
N GLN A 55 5.95 -6.02 -0.97
CA GLN A 55 7.12 -6.48 -1.72
C GLN A 55 6.79 -7.63 -2.67
N ALA A 56 6.01 -8.60 -2.19
CA ALA A 56 5.59 -9.76 -2.97
C ALA A 56 4.72 -9.38 -4.16
N LEU A 57 4.01 -8.25 -4.12
CA LEU A 57 3.24 -7.72 -5.25
C LEU A 57 4.10 -6.85 -6.18
N GLN A 58 4.91 -5.96 -5.61
CA GLN A 58 5.68 -4.99 -6.39
C GLN A 58 6.75 -5.65 -7.27
N CYS A 59 7.58 -6.52 -6.70
CA CYS A 59 8.74 -7.02 -7.43
C CYS A 59 8.40 -7.91 -8.64
N PRO A 60 7.38 -8.80 -8.57
CA PRO A 60 6.92 -9.52 -9.75
C PRO A 60 6.37 -8.59 -10.84
N LEU A 61 5.67 -7.52 -10.47
CA LEU A 61 5.14 -6.54 -11.43
C LEU A 61 6.27 -5.81 -12.16
N GLU A 62 7.28 -5.34 -11.43
CA GLU A 62 8.45 -4.68 -12.04
C GLU A 62 9.29 -5.67 -12.87
N ALA A 63 9.42 -6.93 -12.43
CA ALA A 63 10.11 -7.98 -13.18
C ALA A 63 9.37 -8.35 -14.48
N TYR A 64 8.04 -8.44 -14.43
CA TYR A 64 7.20 -8.77 -15.58
C TYR A 64 7.24 -7.67 -16.65
N THR A 65 7.10 -6.40 -16.23
CA THR A 65 7.18 -5.25 -17.14
C THR A 65 8.62 -4.83 -17.48
N ARG A 66 9.62 -5.41 -16.80
CA ARG A 66 11.03 -5.02 -16.84
C ARG A 66 11.27 -3.52 -16.62
N ARG A 67 10.40 -2.89 -15.83
CA ARG A 67 10.40 -1.44 -15.61
C ARG A 67 10.12 -1.13 -14.14
N ARG A 68 10.97 -0.30 -13.53
CA ARG A 68 10.63 0.35 -12.25
C ARG A 68 9.59 1.42 -12.52
N SER A 69 8.46 1.41 -11.81
CA SER A 69 7.43 2.43 -11.99
C SER A 69 6.64 2.69 -10.72
N CYS A 70 6.26 3.96 -10.53
CA CYS A 70 5.33 4.40 -9.50
C CYS A 70 3.96 3.72 -9.63
N THR A 71 3.56 3.31 -10.82
CA THR A 71 2.29 2.60 -11.04
C THR A 71 2.29 1.23 -10.38
N HIS A 72 3.42 0.51 -10.33
CA HIS A 72 3.51 -0.75 -9.59
C HIS A 72 3.32 -0.54 -8.09
N ASN A 73 3.81 0.58 -7.55
CA ASN A 73 3.62 0.97 -6.16
C ASN A 73 2.16 1.37 -5.89
N PHE A 74 1.53 2.06 -6.85
CA PHE A 74 0.10 2.37 -6.82
C PHE A 74 -0.75 1.10 -6.73
N PHE A 75 -0.50 0.11 -7.59
CA PHE A 75 -1.24 -1.15 -7.57
C PHE A 75 -0.97 -1.97 -6.31
N ALA A 76 0.29 -2.12 -5.90
CA ALA A 76 0.64 -2.87 -4.68
C ALA A 76 0.03 -2.22 -3.43
N GLY A 77 0.18 -0.90 -3.28
CA GLY A 77 -0.39 -0.14 -2.15
C GLY A 77 -1.91 -0.09 -2.20
N GLY A 78 -2.49 0.04 -3.40
CA GLY A 78 -3.93 0.05 -3.61
C GLY A 78 -4.57 -1.30 -3.28
N LEU A 79 -4.00 -2.41 -3.74
CA LEU A 79 -4.54 -3.75 -3.42
C LEU A 79 -4.52 -4.02 -1.92
N LEU A 80 -3.41 -3.71 -1.26
CA LEU A 80 -3.27 -3.88 0.19
C LEU A 80 -4.21 -2.97 0.97
N GLY A 81 -4.26 -1.69 0.60
CA GLY A 81 -5.13 -0.72 1.22
C GLY A 81 -6.61 -1.02 1.01
N GLY A 82 -6.98 -1.42 -0.20
CA GLY A 82 -8.33 -1.89 -0.53
C GLY A 82 -8.74 -3.09 0.33
N MET A 83 -7.87 -4.09 0.48
CA MET A 83 -8.12 -5.25 1.36
C MET A 83 -8.25 -4.83 2.81
N GLY A 84 -7.30 -4.04 3.31
CA GLY A 84 -7.29 -3.62 4.71
C GLY A 84 -8.56 -2.86 5.08
N VAL A 85 -9.03 -1.97 4.19
CA VAL A 85 -10.28 -1.23 4.39
C VAL A 85 -11.47 -2.17 4.29
N TYR A 86 -11.55 -2.99 3.24
CA TYR A 86 -12.65 -3.92 3.05
C TYR A 86 -12.86 -4.87 4.24
N TYR A 87 -11.77 -5.35 4.86
CA TYR A 87 -11.80 -6.20 6.06
C TYR A 87 -11.80 -5.40 7.39
N GLN A 88 -11.99 -4.08 7.33
CA GLN A 88 -12.05 -3.19 8.49
C GLN A 88 -10.83 -3.29 9.42
N GLN A 89 -9.67 -3.65 8.86
CA GLN A 89 -8.40 -3.71 9.58
C GLN A 89 -7.73 -2.34 9.68
N ILE A 90 -7.98 -1.47 8.69
CA ILE A 90 -7.49 -0.09 8.61
C ILE A 90 -8.61 0.84 8.14
N GLY A 91 -8.65 2.07 8.65
CA GLY A 91 -9.60 3.11 8.24
C GLY A 91 -9.07 3.96 7.09
N VAL A 92 -9.94 4.49 6.23
CA VAL A 92 -9.51 5.42 5.16
C VAL A 92 -9.19 6.78 5.77
N PRO A 93 -7.96 7.31 5.62
CA PRO A 93 -7.64 8.64 6.14
C PRO A 93 -8.52 9.69 5.45
N PHE A 94 -8.93 10.71 6.23
CA PHE A 94 -9.78 11.82 5.78
C PHE A 94 -11.23 11.46 5.40
N VAL A 95 -11.66 10.20 5.55
CA VAL A 95 -13.04 9.77 5.25
C VAL A 95 -13.68 9.18 6.51
N SER A 96 -14.91 9.61 6.81
CA SER A 96 -15.64 9.07 7.96
C SER A 96 -16.19 7.67 7.66
N GLU A 97 -16.22 6.80 8.68
CA GLU A 97 -16.80 5.46 8.57
C GLU A 97 -18.28 5.51 8.16
N ASN A 98 -19.02 6.53 8.60
CA ASN A 98 -20.42 6.74 8.21
C ASN A 98 -20.57 6.99 6.70
N LEU A 99 -19.57 7.60 6.05
CA LEU A 99 -19.59 7.82 4.60
C LEU A 99 -19.32 6.53 3.81
N LEU A 100 -18.53 5.60 4.37
CA LEU A 100 -18.10 4.36 3.71
C LEU A 100 -18.97 3.14 4.03
N TYR A 101 -19.47 3.06 5.26
CA TYR A 101 -20.20 1.90 5.79
C TYR A 101 -21.61 2.25 6.27
N GLY A 102 -21.95 3.54 6.39
CA GLY A 102 -23.24 3.98 6.90
C GLY A 102 -24.43 3.53 6.06
N ARG A 103 -25.60 3.45 6.72
CA ARG A 103 -26.87 3.05 6.11
C ARG A 103 -27.36 4.07 5.07
N SER A 104 -27.06 5.35 5.29
CA SER A 104 -27.44 6.48 4.42
C SER A 104 -26.34 6.88 3.45
N ARG A 105 -25.49 5.93 3.03
CA ARG A 105 -24.33 6.17 2.17
C ARG A 105 -24.66 7.16 1.04
N PRO A 106 -24.12 8.39 1.06
CA PRO A 106 -24.48 9.42 0.07
C PRO A 106 -23.96 9.05 -1.33
N PHE A 107 -22.98 8.15 -1.42
CA PHE A 107 -22.38 7.68 -2.67
C PHE A 107 -22.44 6.14 -2.74
N PRO A 108 -23.50 5.55 -3.32
CA PRO A 108 -23.68 4.09 -3.37
C PRO A 108 -22.58 3.37 -4.17
N TRP A 109 -21.97 4.06 -5.13
CA TRP A 109 -20.88 3.55 -5.96
C TRP A 109 -19.53 3.52 -5.22
N LEU A 110 -19.37 4.31 -4.16
CA LEU A 110 -18.14 4.37 -3.38
C LEU A 110 -18.10 3.20 -2.40
N ARG A 111 -17.56 2.07 -2.86
CA ARG A 111 -17.34 0.89 -2.03
C ARG A 111 -16.08 1.07 -1.18
N PRO A 112 -16.04 0.52 0.04
CA PRO A 112 -14.87 0.60 0.92
C PRO A 112 -13.57 0.15 0.25
N TRP A 113 -13.65 -0.94 -0.52
CA TRP A 113 -12.55 -1.42 -1.35
C TRP A 113 -11.98 -0.35 -2.28
N HIS A 114 -12.83 0.35 -3.04
CA HIS A 114 -12.40 1.36 -4.01
C HIS A 114 -11.77 2.57 -3.32
N ALA A 115 -12.35 3.01 -2.20
CA ALA A 115 -11.81 4.12 -1.42
C ALA A 115 -10.43 3.78 -0.84
N GLY A 116 -10.29 2.60 -0.24
CA GLY A 116 -9.01 2.10 0.24
C GLY A 116 -7.98 1.97 -0.88
N PHE A 117 -8.38 1.40 -2.01
CA PHE A 117 -7.51 1.23 -3.16
C PHE A 117 -6.98 2.56 -3.69
N ALA A 118 -7.87 3.54 -3.89
CA ALA A 118 -7.49 4.84 -4.42
C ALA A 118 -6.58 5.62 -3.46
N VAL A 119 -6.96 5.69 -2.18
CA VAL A 119 -6.24 6.49 -1.18
C VAL A 119 -4.86 5.89 -0.91
N TYR A 120 -4.80 4.59 -0.62
CA TYR A 120 -3.53 3.95 -0.29
C TYR A 120 -2.65 3.68 -1.51
N GLY A 121 -3.24 3.46 -2.68
CA GLY A 121 -2.51 3.46 -3.95
C GLY A 121 -1.88 4.83 -4.21
N GLY A 122 -2.63 5.92 -4.03
CA GLY A 122 -2.14 7.28 -4.21
C GLY A 122 -1.00 7.62 -3.23
N ILE A 123 -1.13 7.25 -1.96
CA ILE A 123 -0.07 7.41 -0.96
C ILE A 123 1.18 6.64 -1.39
N ALA A 124 1.05 5.35 -1.74
CA ALA A 124 2.17 4.52 -2.14
C ALA A 124 2.85 5.02 -3.43
N MET A 125 2.07 5.51 -4.39
CA MET A 125 2.56 6.14 -5.62
C MET A 125 3.32 7.43 -5.33
N THR A 126 2.81 8.26 -4.42
CA THR A 126 3.44 9.53 -4.03
C THR A 126 4.78 9.27 -3.35
N PHE A 127 4.83 8.35 -2.40
CA PHE A 127 6.09 7.96 -1.76
C PHE A 127 7.09 7.33 -2.74
N ALA A 128 6.61 6.53 -3.70
CA ALA A 128 7.46 5.99 -4.77
C ALA A 128 8.05 7.10 -5.65
N ALA A 129 7.24 8.09 -6.03
CA ALA A 129 7.68 9.24 -6.81
C ALA A 129 8.70 10.09 -6.03
N LEU A 130 8.47 10.33 -4.73
CA LEU A 130 9.42 11.02 -3.85
C LEU A 130 10.74 10.28 -3.68
N MET A 131 10.73 8.96 -3.80
CA MET A 131 11.95 8.13 -3.82
C MET A 131 12.63 8.07 -5.20
N GLY A 132 12.12 8.81 -6.20
CA GLY A 132 12.72 8.90 -7.52
C GLY A 132 12.31 7.79 -8.50
N LYS A 133 11.27 7.00 -8.19
CA LYS A 133 10.73 6.06 -9.19
C LYS A 133 10.05 6.83 -10.33
N PRO A 134 10.25 6.41 -11.59
CA PRO A 134 9.59 7.06 -12.73
C PRO A 134 8.12 6.62 -12.85
N PHE A 135 7.30 7.39 -13.57
CA PHE A 135 5.89 7.06 -13.86
C PHE A 135 5.77 6.04 -14.99
#